data_AF-A0A660NQT5-F1
#
_entry.id   AF-A0A660NQT5-F1
#
_cell.length_a   1.000
_cell.length_b   1.000
_cell.length_c   1.000
_cell.angle_alpha   90.00
_cell.angle_beta   90.00
_cell.angle_gamma   90.00
#
_symmetry.space_group_name_H-M   'P 1'
#
loop_
_entity.id
_entity.type
_entity.pdbx_description
1 polymer ?
#
loop_
_entity_poly.entity_id
_entity_poly.type
_entity_poly.pdbx_seq_one_letter_code
_entity_poly.pdbx_strand_id
1 'polypeptide(L)' 'GEFIWTGGDCHLYLNHLEQARLQLSRTPRTLPTLRITRQPDTLFDYRFEDFVIEGYDPWPGIKAPIAV' A
#
# COMPACT_ATOMS: atom_id res chain seq x y z
N GLY A 1 -12.98 12.41 -3.27
CA GLY A 1 -13.41 12.19 -1.88
C GLY A 1 -12.18 12.09 -0.99
N GLU A 2 -12.37 11.95 0.31
CA GLU A 2 -11.29 11.77 1.27
C GLU A 2 -11.36 10.36 1.86
N PHE A 3 -10.20 9.73 2.06
CA PHE A 3 -10.08 8.49 2.82
C PHE A 3 -9.58 8.86 4.21
N ILE A 4 -10.42 8.62 5.23
CA ILE A 4 -10.07 8.90 6.63
C ILE A 4 -9.82 7.58 7.33
N TRP A 5 -8.64 7.44 7.94
CA TRP A 5 -8.24 6.25 8.68
C TRP A 5 -8.09 6.56 10.17
N THR A 6 -8.63 5.68 11.02
CA THR A 6 -8.51 5.73 12.48
C THR A 6 -8.00 4.38 12.99
N GLY A 7 -6.91 4.40 13.78
CA GLY A 7 -6.36 3.21 14.43
C GLY A 7 -6.70 3.16 15.92
N GLY A 8 -6.97 1.96 16.43
CA GLY A 8 -7.17 1.70 17.87
C GLY A 8 -5.83 1.38 18.55
N ASP A 9 -5.44 0.11 18.53
CA ASP A 9 -4.09 -0.31 18.93
C ASP A 9 -3.16 -0.32 17.70
N CYS A 10 -2.24 0.65 17.67
CA CYS A 10 -1.22 0.79 16.65
C CYS A 10 0.13 0.43 17.25
N HIS A 11 0.68 -0.72 16.87
CA HIS A 11 1.95 -1.22 17.40
C HIS A 11 2.90 -1.69 16.30
N LEU A 12 4.16 -1.88 16.67
CA LEU A 12 5.22 -2.38 15.82
C LEU A 12 5.83 -3.63 16.47
N TYR A 13 5.87 -4.73 15.74
CA TYR A 13 6.51 -5.95 16.22
C TYR A 13 8.03 -5.77 16.37
N LEU A 14 8.60 -6.36 17.42
CA LEU A 14 10.02 -6.22 17.73
C LEU A 14 10.93 -6.77 16.61
N ASN A 15 10.48 -7.82 15.91
CA ASN A 15 11.19 -8.39 14.77
C ASN A 15 11.10 -7.53 13.49
N HIS A 16 10.42 -6.37 13.53
CA HIS A 16 10.30 -5.42 12.40
C HIS A 16 11.06 -4.10 12.62
N LEU A 17 11.79 -3.94 13.74
CA LEU A 17 12.44 -2.67 14.06
C LEU A 17 13.48 -2.24 13.02
N GLU A 18 14.24 -3.18 12.46
CA GLU A 18 15.25 -2.86 11.42
C GLU A 18 14.58 -2.45 10.10
N GLN A 19 13.52 -3.15 9.70
CA GLN A 19 12.74 -2.86 8.51
C GLN A 19 12.08 -1.48 8.59
N ALA A 20 11.50 -1.15 9.74
CA ALA A 20 10.90 0.17 9.99
C ALA A 20 11.95 1.29 9.91
N ARG A 21 13.13 1.10 10.52
CA ARG A 21 14.22 2.09 10.43
C ARG A 21 14.70 2.29 9.00
N LEU A 22 14.87 1.22 8.23
CA LEU A 22 15.22 1.29 6.81
C LEU A 22 14.13 2.00 5.98
N GLN A 23 12.86 1.76 6.29
CA GLN A 23 11.76 2.44 5.61
C GLN A 23 11.75 3.94 5.90
N LEU A 24 11.97 4.33 7.16
CA LEU A 24 12.02 5.72 7.60
C LEU A 24 13.23 6.49 7.06
N SER A 25 14.31 5.80 6.67
CA SER A 25 15.47 6.44 6.06
C SER A 25 15.26 6.81 4.58
N ARG A 26 14.15 6.41 3.96
CA ARG A 26 13.87 6.63 2.53
C ARG A 26 13.05 7.90 2.33
N THR A 27 13.49 8.76 1.41
CA THR A 27 12.70 9.94 1.01
C THR A 27 11.44 9.49 0.26
N PRO A 28 10.24 9.99 0.65
CA PRO A 28 9.02 9.73 -0.11
C PRO A 28 9.14 10.17 -1.57
N ARG A 29 8.58 9.37 -2.49
CA ARG A 29 8.46 9.70 -3.91
C ARG A 29 7.02 10.11 -4.21
N THR A 30 6.81 10.65 -5.41
CA THR A 30 5.48 11.02 -5.90
C THR A 30 4.51 9.84 -5.77
N LEU A 31 3.31 10.11 -5.25
CA LEU A 31 2.28 9.08 -5.13
C LEU A 31 1.80 8.64 -6.51
N PRO A 32 1.51 7.34 -6.70
CA PRO A 32 0.90 6.86 -7.92
C PRO A 32 -0.56 7.29 -8.02
N THR A 33 -1.16 7.11 -9.20
CA THR A 33 -2.61 7.22 -9.40
C THR A 33 -3.20 5.84 -9.65
N LEU A 34 -4.29 5.49 -8.96
CA LEU A 34 -5.11 4.34 -9.30
C LEU A 34 -6.22 4.78 -10.26
N ARG A 35 -6.23 4.22 -11.46
CA ARG A 35 -7.29 4.39 -12.44
C ARG A 35 -8.10 3.11 -12.56
N ILE A 36 -9.40 3.22 -12.32
CA ILE A 36 -10.36 2.13 -12.54
C ILE A 36 -10.90 2.30 -13.96
N THR A 37 -10.60 1.36 -14.85
CA THR A 37 -10.80 1.51 -16.30
C THR A 37 -12.20 1.13 -16.76
N ARG A 38 -12.92 0.36 -15.93
CA ARG A 38 -14.27 -0.13 -16.21
C ARG A 38 -15.13 0.05 -14.97
N GLN A 39 -16.41 0.33 -15.17
CA GLN A 39 -17.41 0.33 -14.11
C GLN A 39 -18.51 -0.71 -14.48
N PRO A 40 -18.40 -1.96 -14.01
CA PRO A 40 -19.45 -2.97 -14.18
C PRO A 40 -20.75 -2.64 -13.45
N ASP A 41 -21.80 -3.36 -13.81
CA ASP A 41 -23.13 -3.27 -13.18
C ASP A 41 -23.14 -3.78 -11.73
N THR A 42 -22.20 -4.67 -11.37
CA THR A 42 -22.04 -5.19 -10.00
C THR A 42 -20.58 -5.19 -9.55
N LEU A 43 -20.38 -4.98 -8.25
CA LEU A 43 -19.07 -5.02 -7.60
C LEU A 43 -18.34 -6.36 -7.82
N PHE A 44 -19.08 -7.45 -7.99
CA PHE A 44 -18.50 -8.79 -8.15
C PHE A 44 -17.91 -9.05 -9.53
N ASP A 45 -18.20 -8.19 -10.51
CA ASP A 45 -17.75 -8.38 -11.88
C ASP A 45 -16.39 -7.76 -12.16
N TYR A 46 -15.83 -6.97 -11.23
CA TYR A 46 -14.50 -6.38 -11.37
C TYR A 46 -13.43 -7.47 -11.53
N ARG A 47 -12.47 -7.22 -12.42
CA ARG A 47 -11.32 -8.09 -12.69
C ARG A 47 -10.03 -7.33 -12.40
N PHE A 48 -8.93 -8.07 -12.29
CA PHE A 48 -7.62 -7.49 -12.02
C PHE A 48 -7.23 -6.41 -13.04
N GLU A 49 -7.56 -6.64 -14.32
CA GLU A 49 -7.22 -5.74 -15.42
C GLU A 49 -8.01 -4.41 -15.39
N ASP A 50 -9.08 -4.34 -14.60
CA ASP A 50 -9.86 -3.10 -14.45
C ASP A 50 -9.12 -2.07 -13.58
N PHE A 51 -8.05 -2.45 -12.88
CA PHE A 51 -7.30 -1.59 -11.97
C PHE A 51 -5.89 -1.33 -12.52
N VAL A 52 -5.63 -0.09 -12.93
CA VAL A 52 -4.32 0.33 -13.46
C VAL A 52 -3.66 1.29 -12.48
N ILE A 53 -2.46 0.95 -12.03
CA ILE A 53 -1.65 1.83 -11.19
C ILE A 53 -0.64 2.55 -12.07
N GLU A 54 -0.80 3.86 -12.21
CA GLU A 54 0.01 4.72 -13.07
C GLU A 54 1.06 5.46 -12.24
N GLY A 55 2.31 5.48 -12.71
CA GLY A 55 3.40 6.18 -12.05
C GLY A 55 3.88 5.54 -10.74
N TYR A 56 3.71 4.23 -10.58
CA TYR A 56 4.22 3.52 -9.40
C TYR A 56 5.73 3.29 -9.49
N ASP A 57 6.49 4.14 -8.80
CA ASP A 57 7.95 4.05 -8.69
C ASP A 57 8.37 3.89 -7.22
N PRO A 58 8.22 2.69 -6.62
CA PRO A 58 8.54 2.46 -5.23
C PRO A 58 10.05 2.25 -5.01
N TRP A 59 10.47 2.42 -3.76
CA TRP A 59 11.75 1.87 -3.31
C TRP A 59 11.73 0.33 -3.32
N PRO A 60 12.89 -0.35 -3.38
CA PRO A 60 12.95 -1.81 -3.33
C PRO A 60 12.22 -2.39 -2.12
N GLY A 61 11.55 -3.53 -2.31
CA GLY A 61 10.79 -4.19 -1.25
C GLY A 61 11.64 -4.49 0.00
N ILE A 62 11.02 -4.36 1.17
CA ILE A 62 11.64 -4.70 2.46
C ILE A 62 10.95 -5.97 2.97
N LYS A 63 11.70 -7.06 3.14
CA LYS A 63 11.14 -8.30 3.69
C LYS A 63 11.01 -8.19 5.21
N ALA A 64 9.81 -8.41 5.73
CA ALA A 64 9.51 -8.46 7.16
C ALA A 64 8.76 -9.78 7.46
N PRO A 65 9.26 -10.63 8.38
CA PRO A 65 8.62 -11.91 8.69
C PRO A 65 7.35 -11.71 9.53
N ILE A 66 6.29 -12.46 9.25
CA ILE A 66 5.08 -12.42 10.08
C ILE A 66 5.43 -12.94 11.49
N ALA A 67 5.00 -12.21 12.53
CA ALA A 67 5.08 -12.72 13.89
C ALA A 67 3.97 -13.77 14.09
N VAL A 68 4.35 -14.97 14.55
CA VAL A 68 3.44 -16.07 14.92
C VAL A 68 3.11 -15.97 16.40
#